data_AF-A0A8T4JTN3-F1
#
_entry.id   AF-A0A8T4JTN3-F1
#
_cell.length_a   1.000
_cell.length_b   1.000
_cell.length_c   1.000
_cell.angle_alpha   90.00
_cell.angle_beta   90.00
_cell.angle_gamma   90.00
#
_symmetry.space_group_name_H-M   'P 1'
#
loop_
_entity.id
_entity.type
_entity.pdbx_description
1 polymer ?
#
loop_
_entity_poly.entity_id
_entity_poly.type
_entity_poly.pdbx_seq_one_letter_code
_entity_poly.pdbx_strand_id
1 'polypeptide(L)'
;MNELKFAFTIDLDWASDTVLEYALSPIFKRDIPLTIFSTHNSEWLIFRFVNNSNIELEIHPNFCLNSSHGNSYEDVFNYCNQLTTEKKGFRCHKYFDVNEINEYYKSEGYKYSSNICTDLQYVQPFFNRVGLLSIPLFMEDGGFLLQKHSLRHSLSLDTILKKLPTRGTVVFLFHPMHLAFNSNNFDTMKMLKNSITIQEYQNISLETIEEKRNNSFGVNNLLWELIEWSEKNKIERVLLKSLINEK
;
A
#
# COMPACT_ATOMS: atom_id res chain seq x y z
N MET A 1 -0.16 22.93 16.52
CA MET A 1 0.30 21.60 16.97
C MET A 1 -0.16 20.62 15.92
N ASN A 2 0.73 19.89 15.25
CA ASN A 2 0.29 18.92 14.25
C ASN A 2 -0.37 17.75 14.99
N GLU A 3 -1.66 17.54 14.74
CA GLU A 3 -2.46 16.45 15.29
C GLU A 3 -2.00 15.09 14.71
N LEU A 4 -2.45 13.99 15.31
CA LEU A 4 -2.26 12.65 14.76
C LEU A 4 -3.07 12.53 13.46
N LYS A 5 -2.42 12.06 12.38
CA LYS A 5 -3.03 11.85 11.06
C LYS A 5 -2.80 10.42 10.61
N PHE A 6 -3.72 9.85 9.84
CA PHE A 6 -3.58 8.53 9.22
C PHE A 6 -3.45 8.65 7.70
N ALA A 7 -2.50 7.93 7.11
CA ALA A 7 -2.41 7.75 5.67
C ALA A 7 -2.63 6.27 5.33
N PHE A 8 -3.69 5.98 4.60
CA PHE A 8 -3.93 4.63 4.09
C PHE A 8 -3.29 4.51 2.71
N THR A 9 -2.55 3.42 2.52
CA THR A 9 -1.81 3.17 1.28
C THR A 9 -2.05 1.76 0.76
N ILE A 10 -2.01 1.60 -0.56
CA ILE A 10 -2.19 0.31 -1.24
C ILE A 10 -1.02 0.04 -2.18
N ASP A 11 -0.45 -1.15 -2.11
CA ASP A 11 0.48 -1.65 -3.14
C ASP A 11 -0.27 -2.63 -4.04
N LEU A 12 -0.34 -2.33 -5.34
CA LEU A 12 -1.20 -3.08 -6.27
C LEU A 12 -0.82 -4.55 -6.42
N ASP A 13 0.49 -4.85 -6.40
CA ASP A 13 1.01 -6.21 -6.47
C ASP A 13 0.36 -7.09 -7.57
N TRP A 14 0.23 -6.50 -8.77
CA TRP A 14 -0.38 -7.10 -9.96
C TRP A 14 -1.81 -7.64 -9.76
N ALA A 15 -2.57 -7.10 -8.81
CA ALA A 15 -3.97 -7.43 -8.63
C ALA A 15 -4.80 -7.00 -9.86
N SER A 16 -5.70 -7.89 -10.30
CA SER A 16 -6.59 -7.65 -11.44
C SER A 16 -7.61 -6.56 -11.17
N ASP A 17 -8.18 -5.94 -12.23
CA ASP A 17 -9.26 -4.96 -12.08
C ASP A 17 -10.45 -5.51 -11.28
N THR A 18 -10.77 -6.80 -11.40
CA THR A 18 -11.82 -7.45 -10.59
C THR A 18 -11.46 -7.46 -9.09
N VAL A 19 -10.21 -7.79 -8.74
CA VAL A 19 -9.74 -7.78 -7.35
C VAL A 19 -9.71 -6.35 -6.81
N LEU A 20 -9.21 -5.39 -7.60
CA LEU A 20 -9.19 -3.97 -7.25
C LEU A 20 -10.60 -3.44 -7.02
N GLU A 21 -11.52 -3.77 -7.91
CA GLU A 21 -12.92 -3.38 -7.81
C GLU A 21 -13.57 -3.89 -6.54
N TYR A 22 -13.40 -5.19 -6.25
CA TYR A 22 -13.93 -5.79 -5.05
C TYR A 22 -13.34 -5.18 -3.78
N ALA A 23 -12.01 -5.03 -3.73
CA ALA A 23 -11.30 -4.59 -2.53
C ALA A 23 -11.48 -3.10 -2.24
N LEU A 24 -11.47 -2.24 -3.26
CA LEU A 24 -11.34 -0.79 -3.11
C LEU A 24 -12.64 -0.02 -3.34
N SER A 25 -13.64 -0.58 -4.06
CA SER A 25 -14.93 0.10 -4.25
C SER A 25 -15.58 0.56 -2.95
N PRO A 26 -15.58 -0.23 -1.86
CA PRO A 26 -16.16 0.22 -0.59
C PRO A 26 -15.43 1.43 0.03
N ILE A 27 -14.11 1.55 -0.19
CA ILE A 27 -13.29 2.66 0.28
C ILE A 27 -13.61 3.92 -0.53
N PHE A 28 -13.67 3.79 -1.86
CA PHE A 28 -13.99 4.90 -2.76
C PHE A 28 -15.40 5.44 -2.56
N LYS A 29 -16.38 4.57 -2.25
CA LYS A 29 -17.76 5.00 -1.92
C LYS A 29 -17.86 5.87 -0.66
N ARG A 30 -16.85 5.84 0.20
CA ARG A 30 -16.78 6.66 1.44
C ARG A 30 -15.83 7.84 1.32
N ASP A 31 -15.32 8.14 0.11
CA ASP A 31 -14.39 9.25 -0.15
C ASP A 31 -13.16 9.26 0.78
N ILE A 32 -12.68 8.07 1.17
CA ILE A 32 -11.52 7.95 2.05
C ILE A 32 -10.24 8.23 1.24
N PRO A 33 -9.36 9.15 1.69
CA PRO A 33 -8.09 9.43 1.04
C PRO A 33 -7.20 8.17 0.97
N LEU A 34 -6.71 7.86 -0.23
CA LEU A 34 -5.92 6.67 -0.50
C LEU A 34 -4.73 6.99 -1.43
N THR A 35 -3.52 6.67 -0.98
CA THR A 35 -2.32 6.70 -1.84
C THR A 35 -2.04 5.29 -2.34
N ILE A 36 -1.97 5.12 -3.65
CA ILE A 36 -1.90 3.82 -4.30
C ILE A 36 -0.60 3.74 -5.10
N PHE A 37 0.23 2.72 -4.84
CA PHE A 37 1.44 2.43 -5.58
C PHE A 37 1.14 1.35 -6.62
N SER A 38 1.25 1.75 -7.90
CA SER A 38 0.83 0.98 -9.05
C SER A 38 1.95 0.17 -9.68
N THR A 39 1.71 -1.13 -9.87
CA THR A 39 2.61 -2.03 -10.61
C THR A 39 2.33 -2.02 -12.11
N HIS A 40 1.14 -1.61 -12.55
CA HIS A 40 0.73 -1.70 -13.96
C HIS A 40 -0.42 -0.71 -14.23
N ASN A 41 -0.71 -0.42 -15.50
CA ASN A 41 -1.89 0.37 -15.84
C ASN A 41 -3.15 -0.49 -15.63
N SER A 42 -3.98 -0.09 -14.66
CA SER A 42 -5.33 -0.60 -14.43
C SER A 42 -6.33 0.43 -14.96
N GLU A 43 -7.12 0.07 -15.97
CA GLU A 43 -8.11 0.99 -16.55
C GLU A 43 -9.16 1.38 -15.51
N TRP A 44 -9.61 0.40 -14.72
CA TRP A 44 -10.56 0.61 -13.63
C TRP A 44 -10.07 1.65 -12.60
N LEU A 45 -8.79 1.59 -12.25
CA LEU A 45 -8.17 2.51 -11.30
C LEU A 45 -7.89 3.89 -11.90
N ILE A 46 -7.34 3.94 -13.12
CA ILE A 46 -7.01 5.19 -13.81
C ILE A 46 -8.27 6.05 -14.00
N PHE A 47 -9.38 5.43 -14.42
CA PHE A 47 -10.66 6.14 -14.58
C PHE A 47 -11.12 6.84 -13.29
N ARG A 48 -10.87 6.22 -12.13
CA ARG A 48 -11.24 6.78 -10.82
C ARG A 48 -10.25 7.84 -10.35
N PHE A 49 -8.96 7.58 -10.53
CA PHE A 49 -7.88 8.52 -10.19
C PHE A 49 -8.07 9.87 -10.90
N VAL A 50 -8.31 9.87 -12.22
CA VAL A 50 -8.46 11.11 -13.01
C VAL A 50 -9.62 12.00 -12.52
N ASN A 51 -10.63 11.39 -11.90
CA ASN A 51 -11.85 12.08 -11.47
C ASN A 51 -11.96 12.25 -9.94
N ASN A 52 -10.92 11.91 -9.16
CA ASN A 52 -11.01 11.92 -7.71
C ASN A 52 -9.73 12.45 -7.03
N SER A 53 -9.83 13.63 -6.41
CA SER A 53 -8.71 14.26 -5.69
C SER A 53 -8.32 13.55 -4.39
N ASN A 54 -9.18 12.65 -3.86
CA ASN A 54 -8.88 11.80 -2.72
C ASN A 54 -8.08 10.54 -3.11
N ILE A 55 -7.70 10.40 -4.38
CA ILE A 55 -6.81 9.34 -4.84
C ILE A 55 -5.48 9.98 -5.23
N GLU A 56 -4.41 9.44 -4.68
CA GLU A 56 -3.05 9.66 -5.17
C GLU A 56 -2.57 8.36 -5.81
N LEU A 57 -2.04 8.45 -7.03
CA LEU A 57 -1.56 7.30 -7.77
C LEU A 57 -0.08 7.48 -8.10
N GLU A 58 0.76 6.57 -7.63
CA GLU A 58 2.21 6.61 -7.73
C GLU A 58 2.75 5.27 -8.25
N ILE A 59 4.06 5.16 -8.50
CA ILE A 59 4.65 3.93 -9.05
C ILE A 59 5.09 2.94 -7.97
N HIS A 60 4.93 1.64 -8.26
CA HIS A 60 5.43 0.52 -7.47
C HIS A 60 6.47 -0.30 -8.26
N PRO A 61 7.67 0.24 -8.50
CA PRO A 61 8.67 -0.42 -9.34
C PRO A 61 9.14 -1.74 -8.73
N ASN A 62 9.34 -2.76 -9.58
CA ASN A 62 9.89 -4.04 -9.18
C ASN A 62 11.27 -4.24 -9.82
N PHE A 63 12.31 -4.15 -8.99
CA PHE A 63 13.71 -4.37 -9.37
C PHE A 63 14.21 -5.80 -9.04
N CYS A 64 13.31 -6.71 -8.66
CA CYS A 64 13.68 -8.11 -8.42
C CYS A 64 14.05 -8.83 -9.73
N LEU A 65 14.82 -9.91 -9.61
CA LEU A 65 15.10 -10.80 -10.73
C LEU A 65 13.81 -11.32 -11.37
N ASN A 66 13.80 -11.42 -12.70
CA ASN A 66 12.65 -11.84 -13.51
C ASN A 66 11.39 -10.97 -13.30
N SER A 67 11.59 -9.67 -13.04
CA SER A 67 10.49 -8.71 -12.92
C SER A 67 9.80 -8.49 -14.26
N SER A 68 8.47 -8.39 -14.24
CA SER A 68 7.66 -7.97 -15.39
C SER A 68 7.94 -6.51 -15.81
N HIS A 69 8.63 -5.73 -14.98
CA HIS A 69 9.01 -4.35 -15.29
C HIS A 69 10.37 -4.29 -16.01
N GLY A 70 11.14 -5.38 -16.08
CA GLY A 70 12.44 -5.39 -16.75
C GLY A 70 13.53 -6.22 -16.07
N ASN A 71 14.66 -6.38 -16.76
CA ASN A 71 15.83 -7.15 -16.26
C ASN A 71 17.01 -6.25 -15.85
N SER A 72 16.90 -4.94 -16.07
CA SER A 72 17.87 -3.93 -15.68
C SER A 72 17.18 -2.73 -15.02
N TYR A 73 17.95 -1.87 -14.35
CA TYR A 73 17.39 -0.62 -13.80
C TYR A 73 16.77 0.25 -14.88
N GLU A 74 17.43 0.36 -16.04
CA GLU A 74 16.93 1.13 -17.19
C GLU A 74 15.60 0.59 -17.71
N ASP A 75 15.45 -0.73 -17.83
CA ASP A 75 14.18 -1.34 -18.24
C ASP A 75 13.05 -0.99 -17.26
N VAL A 76 13.31 -1.11 -15.95
CA VAL A 76 12.32 -0.83 -14.90
C VAL A 76 11.95 0.66 -14.88
N PHE A 77 12.93 1.55 -15.04
CA PHE A 77 12.68 2.98 -15.17
C PHE A 77 11.82 3.31 -16.39
N ASN A 78 12.16 2.73 -17.56
CA ASN A 78 11.41 2.90 -18.79
C ASN A 78 9.96 2.39 -18.66
N TYR A 79 9.77 1.23 -18.04
CA TYR A 79 8.44 0.68 -17.75
C TYR A 79 7.63 1.62 -16.85
N CYS A 80 8.19 2.03 -15.71
CA CYS A 80 7.49 2.92 -14.77
C CYS A 80 7.17 4.30 -15.39
N ASN A 81 8.00 4.79 -16.31
CA ASN A 81 7.73 6.03 -17.02
C ASN A 81 6.51 5.98 -17.95
N GLN A 82 6.10 4.78 -18.37
CA GLN A 82 4.91 4.55 -19.19
C GLN A 82 3.62 4.42 -18.37
N LEU A 83 3.72 4.31 -17.04
CA LEU A 83 2.55 4.20 -16.17
C LEU A 83 1.85 5.56 -16.00
N THR A 84 0.52 5.53 -16.04
CA THR A 84 -0.33 6.71 -15.80
C THR A 84 -0.43 6.98 -14.30
N THR A 85 0.48 7.80 -13.77
CA THR A 85 0.61 8.13 -12.33
C THR A 85 0.98 9.61 -12.15
N GLU A 86 0.94 10.13 -10.92
CA GLU A 86 1.33 11.51 -10.59
C GLU A 86 2.86 11.73 -10.62
N LYS A 87 3.65 10.66 -10.46
CA LYS A 87 5.13 10.68 -10.45
C LYS A 87 5.72 11.63 -9.41
N LYS A 88 5.12 11.70 -8.21
CA LYS A 88 5.66 12.46 -7.06
C LYS A 88 6.30 11.55 -6.02
N GLY A 89 5.86 10.30 -5.97
CA GLY A 89 6.25 9.32 -4.97
C GLY A 89 6.57 7.97 -5.59
N PHE A 90 7.31 7.15 -4.86
CA PHE A 90 7.46 5.74 -5.20
C PHE A 90 7.61 4.89 -3.94
N ARG A 91 7.28 3.61 -4.08
CA ARG A 91 7.61 2.55 -3.13
C ARG A 91 8.03 1.35 -3.95
N CYS A 92 9.21 0.81 -3.74
CA CYS A 92 9.66 -0.35 -4.50
C CYS A 92 9.00 -1.62 -3.98
N HIS A 93 8.68 -2.54 -4.88
CA HIS A 93 8.25 -3.89 -4.50
C HIS A 93 9.31 -4.55 -3.62
N LYS A 94 8.88 -5.15 -2.51
CA LYS A 94 9.73 -5.72 -1.44
C LYS A 94 10.73 -4.73 -0.84
N TYR A 95 10.42 -3.43 -0.90
CA TYR A 95 11.27 -2.38 -0.34
C TYR A 95 12.69 -2.38 -0.92
N PHE A 96 12.84 -2.80 -2.19
CA PHE A 96 14.15 -2.81 -2.84
C PHE A 96 14.75 -1.40 -2.84
N ASP A 97 15.96 -1.26 -2.30
CA ASP A 97 16.58 0.05 -2.10
C ASP A 97 18.08 0.03 -2.41
N VAL A 98 18.49 0.87 -3.34
CA VAL A 98 19.88 1.21 -3.65
C VAL A 98 19.98 2.69 -3.99
N ASN A 99 21.20 3.24 -3.97
CA ASN A 99 21.40 4.68 -4.16
C ASN A 99 20.97 5.14 -5.55
N GLU A 100 21.28 4.35 -6.57
CA GLU A 100 21.04 4.60 -7.99
C GLU A 100 19.54 4.83 -8.26
N ILE A 101 18.67 4.07 -7.58
CA ILE A 101 17.21 4.21 -7.70
C ILE A 101 16.75 5.56 -7.12
N ASN A 102 17.25 5.92 -5.94
CA ASN A 102 16.90 7.18 -5.30
C ASN A 102 17.43 8.39 -6.09
N GLU A 103 18.66 8.30 -6.59
CA GLU A 103 19.30 9.32 -7.43
C GLU A 103 18.51 9.52 -8.73
N TYR A 104 18.14 8.43 -9.41
CA TYR A 104 17.31 8.47 -10.62
C TYR A 104 15.96 9.12 -10.36
N TYR A 105 15.16 8.62 -9.41
CA TYR A 105 13.84 9.20 -9.18
C TYR A 105 13.93 10.66 -8.70
N LYS A 106 14.96 11.02 -7.95
CA LYS A 106 15.21 12.43 -7.61
C LYS A 106 15.47 13.28 -8.85
N SER A 107 16.28 12.80 -9.81
CA SER A 107 16.55 13.54 -11.06
C SER A 107 15.31 13.64 -11.95
N GLU A 108 14.44 12.63 -11.93
CA GLU A 108 13.14 12.64 -12.62
C GLU A 108 12.06 13.50 -11.92
N GLY A 109 12.43 14.16 -10.82
CA GLY A 109 11.58 15.15 -10.15
C GLY A 109 10.67 14.59 -9.05
N TYR A 110 10.77 13.30 -8.70
CA TYR A 110 10.07 12.72 -7.55
C TYR A 110 10.45 13.47 -6.26
N LYS A 111 9.51 13.50 -5.33
CA LYS A 111 9.59 14.29 -4.10
C LYS A 111 9.74 13.42 -2.87
N TYR A 112 9.18 12.22 -2.88
CA TYR A 112 9.20 11.33 -1.73
C TYR A 112 9.42 9.88 -2.13
N SER A 113 9.87 9.08 -1.15
CA SER A 113 9.87 7.62 -1.21
C SER A 113 9.19 7.07 0.04
N SER A 114 8.37 6.03 -0.10
CA SER A 114 7.74 5.35 1.04
C SER A 114 8.25 3.92 1.16
N ASN A 115 9.57 3.76 1.22
CA ASN A 115 10.26 2.49 0.98
C ASN A 115 10.79 1.81 2.26
N ILE A 116 10.46 2.31 3.44
CA ILE A 116 10.92 1.76 4.72
C ILE A 116 9.72 1.19 5.46
N CYS A 117 9.70 -0.13 5.67
CA CYS A 117 8.69 -0.79 6.47
C CYS A 117 9.16 -1.02 7.90
N THR A 118 8.38 -0.50 8.85
CA THR A 118 8.60 -0.74 10.27
C THR A 118 7.58 -1.74 10.81
N ASP A 119 7.83 -2.20 12.03
CA ASP A 119 6.95 -3.10 12.75
C ASP A 119 6.26 -2.39 13.92
N LEU A 120 5.17 -1.68 13.63
CA LEU A 120 4.43 -0.85 14.59
C LEU A 120 5.32 0.15 15.34
N GLN A 121 6.40 0.59 14.69
CA GLN A 121 7.32 1.59 15.23
C GLN A 121 7.16 2.87 14.43
N TYR A 122 6.61 3.90 15.06
CA TYR A 122 6.52 5.20 14.41
C TYR A 122 7.91 5.79 14.17
N VAL A 123 8.17 6.16 12.91
CA VAL A 123 9.33 6.93 12.48
C VAL A 123 8.82 8.16 11.74
N GLN A 124 9.20 9.34 12.21
CA GLN A 124 8.82 10.60 11.56
C GLN A 124 9.43 10.67 10.15
N PRO A 125 8.72 11.22 9.15
CA PRO A 125 9.31 11.48 7.84
C PRO A 125 10.59 12.29 7.92
N PHE A 126 11.57 11.97 7.08
CA PHE A 126 12.90 12.58 7.07
C PHE A 126 13.43 12.68 5.65
N PHE A 127 14.36 13.60 5.38
CA PHE A 127 15.01 13.66 4.07
C PHE A 127 16.15 12.63 4.00
N ASN A 128 16.14 11.79 2.96
CA ASN A 128 17.24 10.87 2.70
C ASN A 128 18.45 11.59 2.07
N ARG A 129 19.52 10.84 1.79
CA ARG A 129 20.79 11.39 1.29
C ARG A 129 20.70 12.15 -0.04
N VAL A 130 19.69 11.87 -0.87
CA VAL A 130 19.47 12.58 -2.16
C VAL A 130 18.42 13.70 -2.03
N GLY A 131 17.93 13.95 -0.81
CA GLY A 131 16.91 14.96 -0.55
C GLY A 131 15.51 14.59 -1.03
N LEU A 132 15.18 13.30 -1.14
CA LEU A 132 13.80 12.83 -1.19
C LEU A 132 13.24 12.78 0.24
N LEU A 133 11.98 13.15 0.41
CA LEU A 133 11.28 12.91 1.67
C LEU A 133 11.02 11.40 1.82
N SER A 134 11.70 10.73 2.73
CA SER A 134 11.38 9.36 3.11
C SER A 134 10.20 9.37 4.08
N ILE A 135 9.13 8.65 3.74
CA ILE A 135 7.91 8.50 4.51
C ILE A 135 7.77 7.02 4.93
N PRO A 136 8.24 6.64 6.14
CA PRO A 136 8.20 5.27 6.60
C PRO A 136 6.77 4.75 6.82
N LEU A 137 6.57 3.46 6.54
CA LEU A 137 5.38 2.71 6.89
C LEU A 137 5.41 2.35 8.37
N PHE A 138 4.27 2.48 9.04
CA PHE A 138 4.07 2.03 10.41
C PHE A 138 3.61 0.55 10.46
N MET A 139 2.81 0.14 9.49
CA MET A 139 2.26 -1.22 9.40
C MET A 139 2.05 -1.61 7.94
N GLU A 140 2.40 -2.83 7.60
CA GLU A 140 1.99 -3.54 6.39
C GLU A 140 1.17 -4.77 6.82
N ASP A 141 0.06 -5.05 6.12
CA ASP A 141 -0.79 -6.21 6.42
C ASP A 141 -0.05 -7.57 6.38
N GLY A 142 0.77 -7.83 5.36
CA GLY A 142 1.59 -9.04 5.22
C GLY A 142 2.57 -9.22 6.38
N GLY A 143 3.35 -8.19 6.69
CA GLY A 143 4.25 -8.15 7.85
C GLY A 143 3.52 -8.30 9.18
N PHE A 144 2.38 -7.64 9.35
CA PHE A 144 1.57 -7.74 10.57
C PHE A 144 1.00 -9.16 10.77
N LEU A 145 0.63 -9.85 9.68
CA LEU A 145 0.26 -11.27 9.70
C LEU A 145 1.44 -12.19 10.05
N LEU A 146 2.65 -11.86 9.56
CA LEU A 146 3.87 -12.65 9.77
C LEU A 146 4.38 -12.57 11.22
N GLN A 147 4.42 -11.35 11.78
CA GLN A 147 5.05 -11.07 13.08
C GLN A 147 4.26 -11.58 14.29
N LYS A 148 3.01 -12.03 14.09
CA LYS A 148 2.21 -12.71 15.13
C LYS A 148 2.17 -11.93 16.45
N HIS A 149 1.88 -10.63 16.40
CA HIS A 149 1.93 -9.69 17.55
C HIS A 149 1.09 -10.06 18.78
N SER A 150 0.28 -11.10 18.73
CA SER A 150 -0.48 -11.59 19.88
C SER A 150 -0.16 -13.06 20.18
N LEU A 151 -0.17 -13.41 21.47
CA LEU A 151 -0.09 -14.79 21.95
C LEU A 151 -1.21 -15.70 21.40
N ARG A 152 -2.28 -15.10 20.87
CA ARG A 152 -3.40 -15.78 20.21
C ARG A 152 -3.31 -15.78 18.68
N HIS A 153 -2.23 -15.23 18.10
CA HIS A 153 -2.05 -15.08 16.65
C HIS A 153 -3.20 -14.36 15.92
N SER A 154 -4.00 -13.57 16.64
CA SER A 154 -5.13 -12.83 16.08
C SER A 154 -4.70 -11.41 15.71
N LEU A 155 -5.03 -11.00 14.49
CA LEU A 155 -5.11 -9.61 14.08
C LEU A 155 -5.94 -8.83 15.11
N SER A 156 -5.46 -7.67 15.57
CA SER A 156 -6.12 -6.91 16.62
C SER A 156 -5.86 -5.42 16.50
N LEU A 157 -6.92 -4.63 16.39
CA LEU A 157 -6.85 -3.17 16.41
C LEU A 157 -6.14 -2.68 17.68
N ASP A 158 -6.43 -3.26 18.85
CA ASP A 158 -5.83 -2.86 20.14
C ASP A 158 -4.28 -2.93 20.13
N THR A 159 -3.72 -3.90 19.40
CA THR A 159 -2.26 -4.01 19.23
C THR A 159 -1.68 -2.79 18.51
N ILE A 160 -2.37 -2.31 17.47
CA ILE A 160 -2.00 -1.10 16.71
C ILE A 160 -2.16 0.13 17.60
N LEU A 161 -3.31 0.27 18.26
CA LEU A 161 -3.64 1.46 19.06
C LEU A 161 -2.63 1.71 20.19
N LYS A 162 -2.16 0.65 20.86
CA LYS A 162 -1.13 0.73 21.92
C LYS A 162 0.23 1.25 21.44
N LYS A 163 0.48 1.24 20.14
CA LYS A 163 1.74 1.62 19.51
C LYS A 163 1.66 2.95 18.75
N LEU A 164 0.48 3.55 18.64
CA LEU A 164 0.31 4.82 17.95
C LEU A 164 1.10 5.94 18.66
N PRO A 165 1.73 6.85 17.89
CA PRO A 165 2.30 8.06 18.45
C PRO A 165 1.18 9.03 18.86
N THR A 166 1.52 10.04 19.65
CA THR A 166 0.57 11.11 20.02
C THR A 166 0.38 12.17 18.93
N ARG A 167 1.29 12.23 17.94
CA ARG A 167 1.28 13.21 16.85
C ARG A 167 2.03 12.68 15.63
N GLY A 168 1.77 13.28 14.47
CA GLY A 168 2.42 12.95 13.19
C GLY A 168 1.55 12.04 12.32
N THR A 169 2.10 11.62 11.18
CA THR A 169 1.35 10.87 10.17
C THR A 169 1.72 9.39 10.22
N VAL A 170 0.76 8.55 10.60
CA VAL A 170 0.92 7.09 10.66
C VAL A 170 0.48 6.49 9.33
N VAL A 171 1.40 5.80 8.66
CA VAL A 171 1.15 5.22 7.34
C VAL A 171 0.86 3.72 7.43
N PHE A 172 -0.31 3.32 6.94
CA PHE A 172 -0.74 1.92 6.86
C PHE A 172 -0.68 1.43 5.41
N LEU A 173 -0.16 0.24 5.19
CA LEU A 173 -0.14 -0.43 3.89
C LEU A 173 -1.02 -1.69 3.92
N PHE A 174 -1.87 -1.79 2.90
CA PHE A 174 -2.66 -2.97 2.60
C PHE A 174 -2.47 -3.40 1.15
N HIS A 175 -2.61 -4.69 0.88
CA HIS A 175 -2.59 -5.24 -0.47
C HIS A 175 -4.01 -5.63 -0.92
N PRO A 176 -4.42 -5.38 -2.18
CA PRO A 176 -5.76 -5.69 -2.67
C PRO A 176 -6.14 -7.16 -2.46
N MET A 177 -5.18 -8.07 -2.63
CA MET A 177 -5.38 -9.50 -2.42
C MET A 177 -5.74 -9.84 -0.96
N HIS A 178 -5.03 -9.26 0.00
CA HIS A 178 -5.33 -9.47 1.42
C HIS A 178 -6.71 -8.90 1.79
N LEU A 179 -7.08 -7.76 1.20
CA LEU A 179 -8.40 -7.16 1.36
C LEU A 179 -9.51 -7.98 0.72
N ALA A 180 -9.33 -8.50 -0.51
CA ALA A 180 -10.33 -9.26 -1.24
C ALA A 180 -10.58 -10.66 -0.64
N PHE A 181 -9.54 -11.34 -0.17
CA PHE A 181 -9.68 -12.66 0.45
C PHE A 181 -9.81 -12.62 1.98
N ASN A 182 -9.75 -11.43 2.58
CA ASN A 182 -9.79 -11.21 4.03
C ASN A 182 -8.79 -12.08 4.80
N SER A 183 -7.53 -12.07 4.37
CA SER A 183 -6.51 -12.94 4.95
C SER A 183 -6.44 -12.77 6.46
N ASN A 184 -6.42 -13.87 7.22
CA ASN A 184 -6.34 -13.86 8.68
C ASN A 184 -5.06 -14.51 9.22
N ASN A 185 -4.26 -15.10 8.34
CA ASN A 185 -2.92 -15.58 8.61
C ASN A 185 -2.08 -15.44 7.33
N PHE A 186 -0.76 -15.42 7.48
CA PHE A 186 0.19 -15.26 6.37
C PHE A 186 0.16 -16.44 5.38
N ASP A 187 -0.05 -17.65 5.88
CA ASP A 187 0.02 -18.88 5.08
C ASP A 187 -1.13 -19.00 4.08
N THR A 188 -2.34 -18.51 4.40
CA THR A 188 -3.49 -18.57 3.49
C THR A 188 -3.19 -17.90 2.14
N MET A 189 -2.61 -16.69 2.17
CA MET A 189 -2.28 -15.98 0.92
C MET A 189 -1.12 -16.65 0.18
N LYS A 190 -0.13 -17.16 0.92
CA LYS A 190 0.98 -17.91 0.34
C LYS A 190 0.49 -19.20 -0.33
N MET A 191 -0.43 -19.92 0.29
CA MET A 191 -1.04 -21.13 -0.27
C MET A 191 -1.85 -20.81 -1.52
N LEU A 192 -2.66 -19.74 -1.50
CA LEU A 192 -3.39 -19.29 -2.69
C LEU A 192 -2.43 -19.01 -3.84
N LYS A 193 -1.40 -18.19 -3.61
CA LYS A 193 -0.37 -17.84 -4.61
C LYS A 193 0.36 -19.07 -5.16
N ASN A 194 0.61 -20.08 -4.32
CA ASN A 194 1.26 -21.33 -4.74
C ASN A 194 0.33 -22.28 -5.49
N SER A 195 -0.99 -22.15 -5.30
CA SER A 195 -2.01 -23.02 -5.92
C SER A 195 -2.49 -22.55 -7.29
N ILE A 196 -2.12 -21.34 -7.70
CA ILE A 196 -2.57 -20.74 -8.96
C ILE A 196 -1.38 -20.25 -9.77
N THR A 197 -1.51 -20.29 -11.09
CA THR A 197 -0.57 -19.69 -12.03
C THR A 197 -0.60 -18.16 -11.97
N ILE A 198 0.42 -17.51 -12.54
CA ILE A 198 0.43 -16.05 -12.70
C ILE A 198 -0.78 -15.57 -13.51
N GLN A 199 -1.14 -16.32 -14.57
CA GLN A 199 -2.30 -15.99 -15.39
C GLN A 199 -3.60 -16.08 -14.59
N GLU A 200 -3.77 -17.11 -13.77
CA GLU A 200 -4.94 -17.22 -12.88
C GLU A 200 -4.95 -16.11 -11.82
N TYR A 201 -3.81 -15.77 -11.23
CA TYR A 201 -3.68 -14.66 -10.27
C TYR A 201 -4.12 -13.32 -10.89
N GLN A 202 -3.72 -13.07 -12.14
CA GLN A 202 -4.07 -11.86 -12.87
C GLN A 202 -5.52 -11.85 -13.40
N ASN A 203 -6.23 -12.98 -13.34
CA ASN A 203 -7.59 -13.13 -13.86
C ASN A 203 -8.55 -13.72 -12.81
N ILE A 204 -8.30 -13.47 -11.52
CA ILE A 204 -9.18 -13.90 -10.43
C ILE A 204 -10.59 -13.35 -10.65
N SER A 205 -11.57 -14.26 -10.68
CA SER A 205 -12.99 -13.93 -10.84
C SER A 205 -13.64 -13.50 -9.52
N LEU A 206 -14.76 -12.78 -9.61
CA LEU A 206 -15.59 -12.44 -8.46
C LEU A 206 -16.06 -13.69 -7.70
N GLU A 207 -16.50 -14.72 -8.44
CA GLU A 207 -16.89 -16.02 -7.87
C GLU A 207 -15.76 -16.64 -7.05
N THR A 208 -14.52 -16.63 -7.57
CA THR A 208 -13.35 -17.13 -6.83
C THR A 208 -13.13 -16.36 -5.53
N ILE A 209 -13.31 -15.04 -5.55
CA ILE A 209 -13.19 -14.20 -4.35
C ILE A 209 -14.28 -14.60 -3.35
N GLU A 210 -15.54 -14.66 -3.77
CA GLU A 210 -16.68 -14.98 -2.91
C GLU A 210 -16.57 -16.38 -2.29
N GLU A 211 -16.12 -17.36 -3.05
CA GLU A 211 -15.95 -18.74 -2.58
C GLU A 211 -14.79 -18.90 -1.60
N LYS A 212 -13.65 -18.25 -1.85
CA LYS A 212 -12.40 -18.49 -1.08
C LYS A 212 -12.14 -17.44 -0.01
N ARG A 213 -12.92 -16.36 0.04
CA ARG A 213 -12.78 -15.32 1.06
C ARG A 213 -12.99 -15.89 2.46
N ASN A 214 -12.10 -15.54 3.37
CA ASN A 214 -12.25 -15.90 4.77
C ASN A 214 -13.40 -15.13 5.43
N ASN A 215 -14.31 -15.87 6.06
CA ASN A 215 -15.49 -15.33 6.78
C ASN A 215 -15.21 -14.97 8.25
N SER A 216 -14.06 -15.37 8.80
CA SER A 216 -13.63 -14.95 10.14
C SER A 216 -12.97 -13.57 10.08
N PHE A 217 -12.65 -12.99 11.25
CA PHE A 217 -11.90 -11.73 11.31
C PHE A 217 -10.57 -11.82 10.53
N GLY A 218 -10.33 -10.85 9.64
CA GLY A 218 -9.15 -10.79 8.78
C GLY A 218 -8.70 -9.36 8.48
N VAL A 219 -7.75 -9.21 7.55
CA VAL A 219 -7.16 -7.91 7.18
C VAL A 219 -8.21 -6.90 6.71
N ASN A 220 -9.25 -7.33 6.01
CA ASN A 220 -10.31 -6.43 5.57
C ASN A 220 -11.12 -5.89 6.76
N ASN A 221 -11.42 -6.75 7.74
CA ASN A 221 -12.07 -6.30 8.98
C ASN A 221 -11.19 -5.31 9.75
N LEU A 222 -9.89 -5.59 9.87
CA LEU A 222 -8.94 -4.70 10.54
C LEU A 222 -8.85 -3.32 9.87
N LEU A 223 -8.81 -3.26 8.53
CA LEU A 223 -8.86 -2.00 7.79
C LEU A 223 -10.10 -1.18 8.18
N TRP A 224 -11.28 -1.82 8.17
CA TRP A 224 -12.53 -1.13 8.50
C TRP A 224 -12.59 -0.68 9.96
N GLU A 225 -12.12 -1.50 10.90
CA GLU A 225 -11.99 -1.10 12.30
C GLU A 225 -11.05 0.11 12.47
N LEU A 226 -9.93 0.17 11.73
CA LEU A 226 -9.02 1.31 11.74
C LEU A 226 -9.67 2.59 11.18
N ILE A 227 -10.40 2.46 10.07
CA ILE A 227 -11.13 3.58 9.45
C ILE A 227 -12.19 4.10 10.43
N GLU A 228 -13.03 3.23 10.97
CA GLU A 228 -14.10 3.60 11.91
C GLU A 228 -13.55 4.19 13.21
N TRP A 229 -12.46 3.63 13.72
CA TRP A 229 -11.76 4.19 14.88
C TRP A 229 -11.22 5.60 14.56
N SER A 230 -10.60 5.80 13.39
CA SER A 230 -10.08 7.10 12.97
C SER A 230 -11.20 8.14 12.86
N GLU A 231 -12.36 7.77 12.31
CA GLU A 231 -13.53 8.63 12.19
C GLU A 231 -14.11 9.01 13.55
N LYS A 232 -14.32 8.01 14.42
CA LYS A 232 -14.83 8.23 15.79
C LYS A 232 -13.95 9.17 16.61
N ASN A 233 -12.63 9.07 16.43
CA ASN A 233 -11.65 9.89 17.14
C ASN A 233 -11.25 11.16 16.37
N LYS A 234 -11.91 11.47 15.26
CA LYS A 234 -11.65 12.66 14.42
C LYS A 234 -10.20 12.76 13.95
N ILE A 235 -9.55 11.63 13.72
CA ILE A 235 -8.22 11.56 13.15
C ILE A 235 -8.30 11.92 11.67
N GLU A 236 -7.56 12.96 11.28
CA GLU A 236 -7.48 13.38 9.89
C GLU A 236 -6.87 12.25 9.03
N ARG A 237 -7.48 12.00 7.87
CA ARG A 237 -6.96 11.05 6.88
C ARG A 237 -6.36 11.82 5.72
N VAL A 238 -5.14 11.49 5.33
CA VAL A 238 -4.37 12.28 4.36
C VAL A 238 -3.72 11.41 3.29
N LEU A 239 -3.44 12.05 2.15
CA LEU A 239 -2.61 11.49 1.08
C LEU A 239 -1.14 11.74 1.39
N LEU A 240 -0.24 10.85 0.95
CA LEU A 240 1.20 11.03 1.15
C LEU A 240 1.73 12.29 0.48
N LYS A 241 1.23 12.67 -0.71
CA LYS A 241 1.60 13.94 -1.36
C LYS A 241 1.36 15.19 -0.52
N SER A 242 0.43 15.13 0.45
CA SER A 242 0.19 16.27 1.34
C SER A 242 1.41 16.61 2.22
N LEU A 243 2.30 15.63 2.48
CA LEU A 243 3.47 15.78 3.34
C LEU A 243 4.65 16.49 2.64
N ILE A 244 4.61 16.67 1.31
CA ILE A 244 5.71 17.28 0.54
C ILE A 244 5.94 18.75 0.93
N ASN A 245 4.90 19.43 1.43
CA ASN A 245 4.89 20.88 1.66
C ASN A 245 4.91 21.28 3.15
N GLU A 246 5.13 20.35 4.09
CA GLU A 246 5.27 20.69 5.52
C GLU A 246 6.66 21.31 5.82
N LYS A 247 6.96 22.47 5.23
CA LYS A 247 8.09 23.36 5.61
C LYS A 247 7.57 24.65 6.23
#